data_AF-A0A151F0G5-F1
#
_entry.id   AF-A0A151F0G5-F1
#
_cell.length_a   1.000
_cell.length_b   1.000
_cell.length_c   1.000
_cell.angle_alpha   90.00
_cell.angle_beta   90.00
_cell.angle_gamma   90.00
#
_symmetry.space_group_name_H-M   'P 1'
#
loop_
_entity.id
_entity.type
_entity.pdbx_description
1 polymer ?
#
loop_
_entity_poly.entity_id
_entity_poly.type
_entity_poly.pdbx_seq_one_letter_code
_entity_poly.pdbx_strand_id
1 'polypeptide(L)'
;MEVARGLALNSVLAAVRNRNMREYYHTMGSNHLRYIYIGLITIISMKKICILFAFLLLFCTIHAQDPDFIVQEENVEVTIYYNSTVEIWYYLTIKTTQGPQNGIFLGIPKESIYDYAASQDGQMLKVEKQPTQLKIWFLDPAQSGDVTEMKVSFLINDLIYPDEEGRLGIEFYPAFWDAQRTEVLRVKFILPEGCDISEVGNYPATAENRGMEGGKAFVYFERQNLDPGYKFRCGVSFPEKYITAAPEKTAAPSKPSEGLGTGTLLICGAFFLLFIIGIILFFYTVAKKLKYTSPKMLMESLGARKDLDPVEAAYVLDAHPLKLVNLMLLGLVRKGAIRILDWGPVKAEVLQQRRKEEAFNCPNCGAPLDSALELQFCEYCGSEVRLSGSLTYYENQFLLNCIKEDGTLNDTAVAEVLESLYKKVDVKMTGYSRKETADFYRDQIKNYWTDIESATAEDRYKLFGDKVGWLMADPQFDENTQKSFEGIDTPYIPSSWWLWYNLGKASSGKDFSEAISEARKNVEDKSGLNKKTLEKNWEKHAVPGKPSAKVSHAHKSCVCACVSCACACACVSCACACASGGGF
;
A
#
# COMPACT_ATOMS: atom_id res chain seq x y z
N MET A 1 -5.01 61.32 31.74
CA MET A 1 -4.37 61.26 30.39
C MET A 1 -5.29 60.64 29.32
N GLU A 2 -6.62 60.66 29.51
CA GLU A 2 -7.62 60.30 28.48
C GLU A 2 -8.51 61.49 28.07
N VAL A 3 -8.42 62.63 28.75
CA VAL A 3 -9.16 63.86 28.36
C VAL A 3 -8.44 64.66 27.26
N ALA A 4 -7.13 64.43 27.06
CA ALA A 4 -6.32 65.11 26.04
C ALA A 4 -6.42 64.49 24.63
N ARG A 5 -6.98 63.27 24.49
CA ARG A 5 -7.17 62.62 23.18
C ARG A 5 -8.52 62.91 22.53
N GLY A 6 -9.53 63.31 23.30
CA GLY A 6 -10.85 63.71 22.77
C GLY A 6 -10.91 65.12 22.18
N LEU A 7 -10.08 66.05 22.66
CA LEU A 7 -10.03 67.44 22.20
C LEU A 7 -9.24 67.63 20.89
N ALA A 8 -8.38 66.67 20.53
CA ALA A 8 -7.66 66.66 19.26
C ALA A 8 -8.50 66.07 18.09
N LEU A 9 -9.51 65.23 18.38
CA LEU A 9 -10.34 64.63 17.34
C LEU A 9 -11.50 65.54 16.90
N ASN A 10 -12.08 66.31 17.83
CA ASN A 10 -13.16 67.26 17.53
C ASN A 10 -12.67 68.55 16.84
N SER A 11 -11.42 68.96 17.07
CA SER A 11 -10.81 70.10 16.37
C SER A 11 -10.46 69.78 14.91
N VAL A 12 -10.10 68.52 14.62
CA VAL A 12 -9.83 68.03 13.25
C VAL A 12 -11.12 67.82 12.45
N LEU A 13 -12.21 67.37 13.10
CA LEU A 13 -13.52 67.25 12.45
C LEU A 13 -14.22 68.60 12.21
N ALA A 14 -13.95 69.62 13.02
CA ALA A 14 -14.45 70.99 12.81
C ALA A 14 -13.70 71.72 11.66
N ALA A 15 -12.42 71.41 11.42
CA ALA A 15 -11.62 72.01 10.37
C ALA A 15 -11.93 71.47 8.96
N VAL A 16 -12.55 70.29 8.83
CA VAL A 16 -12.92 69.69 7.53
C VAL A 16 -14.28 70.18 7.01
N ARG A 17 -15.09 70.86 7.85
CA ARG A 17 -16.42 71.36 7.46
C ARG A 17 -16.43 72.78 6.86
N ASN A 18 -15.34 73.54 6.96
CA ASN A 18 -15.24 74.89 6.38
C ASN A 18 -14.10 74.96 5.35
N ARG A 19 -14.41 75.48 4.16
CA ARG A 19 -13.46 75.67 3.05
C ARG A 19 -12.25 76.49 3.51
N ASN A 20 -11.06 75.88 3.51
CA ASN A 20 -9.77 76.45 3.08
C ASN A 20 -8.58 75.59 3.58
N MET A 21 -8.29 74.48 2.91
CA MET A 21 -7.00 73.78 3.05
C MET A 21 -5.99 74.35 2.04
N ARG A 22 -5.48 75.57 2.29
CA ARG A 22 -4.32 76.10 1.55
C ARG A 22 -3.12 76.48 2.41
N GLU A 23 -3.24 76.44 3.74
CA GLU A 23 -2.14 76.84 4.64
C GLU A 23 -1.61 75.75 5.59
N TYR A 24 -2.13 74.52 5.52
CA TYR A 24 -1.62 73.41 6.36
C TYR A 24 -0.71 72.43 5.62
N TYR A 25 -0.03 72.90 4.57
CA TYR A 25 0.88 72.08 3.74
C TYR A 25 2.36 72.22 4.07
N HIS A 26 2.75 73.05 5.05
CA HIS A 26 4.17 73.36 5.28
C HIS A 26 4.88 72.64 6.43
N THR A 27 4.20 71.81 7.23
CA THR A 27 4.83 71.22 8.44
C THR A 27 4.32 69.82 8.81
N MET A 28 4.25 68.87 7.86
CA MET A 28 4.28 67.45 8.21
C MET A 28 4.79 66.58 7.04
N GLY A 29 5.85 65.82 7.29
CA GLY A 29 6.59 65.07 6.28
C GLY A 29 5.75 64.03 5.54
N SER A 30 6.04 63.93 4.24
CA SER A 30 5.53 63.01 3.20
C SER A 30 5.30 61.54 3.59
N ASN A 31 5.85 61.07 4.70
CA ASN A 31 5.78 59.66 5.11
C ASN A 31 4.48 59.30 5.86
N HIS A 32 3.84 60.20 6.62
CA HIS A 32 2.65 59.84 7.41
C HIS A 32 1.35 59.74 6.58
N LEU A 33 1.21 60.53 5.52
CA LEU A 33 0.07 60.48 4.60
C LEU A 33 0.04 59.19 3.78
N ARG A 34 1.22 58.62 3.42
CA ARG A 34 1.30 57.33 2.73
C ARG A 34 0.79 56.17 3.59
N TYR A 35 1.08 56.13 4.88
CA TYR A 35 0.63 55.03 5.76
C TYR A 35 -0.88 55.06 6.02
N ILE A 36 -1.49 56.24 6.14
CA ILE A 36 -2.94 56.36 6.35
C ILE A 36 -3.71 56.02 5.07
N TYR A 37 -3.20 56.43 3.90
CA TYR A 37 -3.81 56.12 2.60
C TYR A 37 -3.70 54.62 2.25
N ILE A 38 -2.56 53.98 2.56
CA ILE A 38 -2.37 52.53 2.37
C ILE A 38 -3.25 51.73 3.34
N GLY A 39 -3.40 52.19 4.59
CA GLY A 39 -4.27 51.57 5.60
C GLY A 39 -5.76 51.63 5.27
N LEU A 40 -6.25 52.76 4.75
CA LEU A 40 -7.65 52.88 4.32
C LEU A 40 -7.97 51.99 3.11
N ILE A 41 -7.04 51.87 2.15
CA ILE A 41 -7.21 51.04 0.95
C ILE A 41 -7.19 49.54 1.30
N THR A 42 -6.37 49.11 2.26
CA THR A 42 -6.33 47.70 2.70
C THR A 42 -7.59 47.29 3.47
N ILE A 43 -8.14 48.17 4.31
CA ILE A 43 -9.36 47.89 5.08
C ILE A 43 -10.60 47.79 4.17
N ILE A 44 -10.71 48.67 3.15
CA ILE A 44 -11.81 48.63 2.18
C ILE A 44 -11.72 47.38 1.28
N SER A 45 -10.50 46.91 0.97
CA SER A 45 -10.28 45.70 0.19
C SER A 45 -10.68 44.43 0.96
N MET A 46 -10.32 44.33 2.25
CA MET A 46 -10.69 43.18 3.09
C MET A 46 -12.20 43.04 3.29
N LYS A 47 -12.93 44.17 3.42
CA LYS A 47 -14.40 44.14 3.63
C LYS A 47 -15.14 43.64 2.39
N LYS A 48 -14.67 44.00 1.19
CA LYS A 48 -15.23 43.50 -0.09
C LYS A 48 -14.90 42.03 -0.33
N ILE A 49 -13.72 41.58 0.07
CA ILE A 49 -13.31 40.17 -0.01
C ILE A 49 -14.11 39.30 0.96
N CYS A 50 -14.39 39.76 2.18
CA CYS A 50 -15.22 39.02 3.15
C CYS A 50 -16.68 38.89 2.68
N ILE A 51 -17.23 39.91 2.02
CA ILE A 51 -18.59 39.85 1.45
C ILE A 51 -18.62 38.87 0.26
N LEU A 52 -17.58 38.83 -0.57
CA LEU A 52 -17.45 37.87 -1.67
C LEU A 52 -17.33 36.42 -1.15
N PHE A 53 -16.59 36.21 -0.06
CA PHE A 53 -16.41 34.89 0.58
C PHE A 53 -17.70 34.41 1.25
N ALA A 54 -18.44 35.32 1.91
CA ALA A 54 -19.75 35.02 2.50
C ALA A 54 -20.80 34.70 1.42
N PHE A 55 -20.74 35.36 0.26
CA PHE A 55 -21.59 35.05 -0.89
C PHE A 55 -21.23 33.70 -1.53
N LEU A 56 -19.96 33.30 -1.51
CA LEU A 56 -19.50 31.98 -2.02
C LEU A 56 -19.92 30.82 -1.11
N LEU A 57 -19.95 31.02 0.21
CA LEU A 57 -20.40 30.02 1.19
C LEU A 57 -21.91 29.76 1.11
N LEU A 58 -22.69 30.71 0.60
CA LEU A 58 -24.13 30.56 0.33
C LEU A 58 -24.43 29.65 -0.90
N PHE A 59 -23.44 29.30 -1.71
CA PHE A 59 -23.57 28.37 -2.84
C PHE A 59 -23.07 26.94 -2.53
N CYS A 60 -22.59 26.66 -1.31
CA CYS A 60 -22.39 25.27 -0.88
C CYS A 60 -23.74 24.65 -0.56
N THR A 61 -24.29 23.93 -1.54
CA THR A 61 -25.37 22.99 -1.31
C THR A 61 -24.88 21.90 -0.36
N ILE A 62 -25.42 21.91 0.86
CA ILE A 62 -25.32 20.79 1.80
C ILE A 62 -25.99 19.60 1.09
N HIS A 63 -25.19 18.74 0.47
CA HIS A 63 -25.67 17.43 0.05
C HIS A 63 -25.88 16.63 1.34
N ALA A 64 -27.07 16.05 1.48
CA ALA A 64 -27.37 15.09 2.52
C ALA A 64 -26.27 14.02 2.53
N GLN A 65 -25.72 13.71 3.70
CA GLN A 65 -24.75 12.63 3.84
C GLN A 65 -25.48 11.33 3.51
N ASP A 66 -25.11 10.68 2.40
CA ASP A 66 -25.56 9.33 2.11
C ASP A 66 -25.12 8.40 3.27
N PRO A 67 -25.97 7.46 3.71
CA PRO A 67 -25.59 6.52 4.76
C PRO A 67 -24.33 5.76 4.34
N ASP A 68 -23.36 5.70 5.25
CA ASP A 68 -22.11 5.00 5.07
C ASP A 68 -22.35 3.50 5.32
N PHE A 69 -21.98 2.67 4.36
CA PHE A 69 -22.10 1.21 4.43
C PHE A 69 -20.95 0.55 3.68
N ILE A 70 -20.74 -0.72 3.96
CA ILE A 70 -19.71 -1.55 3.30
C ILE A 70 -20.43 -2.68 2.58
N VAL A 71 -20.08 -2.90 1.32
CA VAL A 71 -20.55 -4.08 0.58
C VAL A 71 -19.58 -5.21 0.91
N GLN A 72 -20.00 -6.13 1.78
CA GLN A 72 -19.15 -7.26 2.19
C GLN A 72 -19.00 -8.25 1.05
N GLU A 73 -20.12 -8.64 0.44
CA GLU A 73 -20.14 -9.52 -0.72
C GLU A 73 -21.06 -8.98 -1.80
N GLU A 74 -20.55 -8.96 -3.03
CA GLU A 74 -21.30 -8.72 -4.25
C GLU A 74 -21.07 -9.91 -5.18
N ASN A 75 -22.00 -10.86 -5.18
CA ASN A 75 -21.94 -12.01 -6.07
C ASN A 75 -22.91 -11.79 -7.22
N VAL A 76 -22.40 -11.81 -8.46
CA VAL A 76 -23.16 -11.53 -9.67
C VAL A 76 -23.16 -12.75 -10.58
N GLU A 77 -24.34 -13.24 -10.93
CA GLU A 77 -24.52 -14.30 -11.92
C GLU A 77 -25.14 -13.72 -13.19
N VAL A 78 -24.45 -13.88 -14.31
CA VAL A 78 -24.86 -13.37 -15.63
C VAL A 78 -25.16 -14.58 -16.51
N THR A 79 -26.44 -14.90 -16.69
CA THR A 79 -26.89 -16.04 -17.49
C THR A 79 -27.31 -15.59 -18.87
N ILE A 80 -26.70 -16.19 -19.90
CA ILE A 80 -26.96 -15.89 -21.31
C ILE A 80 -27.85 -16.99 -21.89
N TYR A 81 -29.01 -16.61 -22.43
CA TYR A 81 -29.95 -17.52 -23.06
C TYR A 81 -29.80 -17.52 -24.59
N TYR A 82 -30.25 -18.60 -25.23
CA TYR A 82 -30.21 -18.78 -26.69
C TYR A 82 -30.95 -17.71 -27.48
N ASN A 83 -31.94 -17.04 -26.88
CA ASN A 83 -32.76 -15.99 -27.49
C ASN A 83 -32.14 -14.58 -27.32
N SER A 84 -30.85 -14.50 -26.99
CA SER A 84 -30.10 -13.27 -26.68
C SER A 84 -30.53 -12.51 -25.41
N THR A 85 -31.49 -13.04 -24.64
CA THR A 85 -31.81 -12.50 -23.31
C THR A 85 -30.68 -12.82 -22.34
N VAL A 86 -30.29 -11.84 -21.54
CA VAL A 86 -29.35 -11.98 -20.44
C VAL A 86 -30.10 -11.73 -19.14
N GLU A 87 -29.98 -12.67 -18.21
CA GLU A 87 -30.51 -12.57 -16.85
C GLU A 87 -29.35 -12.29 -15.90
N ILE A 88 -29.52 -11.27 -15.05
CA ILE A 88 -28.49 -10.88 -14.09
C ILE A 88 -29.06 -10.99 -12.69
N TRP A 89 -28.41 -11.79 -11.85
CA TRP A 89 -28.68 -11.91 -10.44
C TRP A 89 -27.55 -11.28 -9.63
N TYR A 90 -27.90 -10.41 -8.70
CA TYR A 90 -27.02 -9.89 -7.66
C TYR A 90 -27.42 -10.51 -6.32
N TYR A 91 -26.45 -11.06 -5.61
CA TYR A 91 -26.56 -11.46 -4.22
C TYR A 91 -25.64 -10.54 -3.41
N LEU A 92 -26.25 -9.61 -2.68
CA LEU A 92 -25.56 -8.55 -1.96
C LEU A 92 -25.62 -8.83 -0.47
N THR A 93 -24.47 -8.70 0.19
CA THR A 93 -24.35 -8.67 1.66
C THR A 93 -23.82 -7.30 2.06
N ILE A 94 -24.67 -6.48 2.68
CA ILE A 94 -24.38 -5.09 2.99
C ILE A 94 -24.31 -4.90 4.49
N LYS A 95 -23.21 -4.34 4.98
CA LYS A 95 -23.04 -3.97 6.37
C LYS A 95 -23.21 -2.47 6.53
N THR A 96 -24.25 -2.04 7.22
CA THR A 96 -24.49 -0.62 7.50
C THR A 96 -23.49 -0.14 8.55
N THR A 97 -22.70 0.89 8.26
CA THR A 97 -21.76 1.47 9.24
C THR A 97 -22.37 2.66 9.96
N GLN A 98 -23.27 3.39 9.29
CA GLN A 98 -24.03 4.50 9.87
C GLN A 98 -25.51 4.37 9.51
N GLY A 99 -26.35 4.16 10.53
CA GLY A 99 -27.81 4.07 10.38
C GLY A 99 -28.52 5.38 10.78
N PRO A 100 -29.83 5.51 10.49
CA PRO A 100 -30.66 4.51 9.82
C PRO A 100 -30.49 4.52 8.29
N GLN A 101 -30.26 3.34 7.70
CA GLN A 101 -30.21 3.12 6.26
C GLN A 101 -31.52 2.48 5.79
N ASN A 102 -32.20 3.12 4.84
CA ASN A 102 -33.52 2.68 4.37
C ASN A 102 -33.48 1.85 3.08
N GLY A 103 -32.31 1.70 2.46
CA GLY A 103 -32.20 1.13 1.12
C GLY A 103 -30.85 1.39 0.45
N ILE A 104 -30.79 1.04 -0.83
CA ILE A 104 -29.63 1.24 -1.71
C ILE A 104 -30.05 1.72 -3.10
N PHE A 105 -29.06 2.23 -3.82
CA PHE A 105 -29.13 2.45 -5.27
C PHE A 105 -28.20 1.45 -5.96
N LEU A 106 -28.75 0.60 -6.81
CA LEU A 106 -27.99 -0.40 -7.57
C LEU A 106 -27.90 0.05 -9.04
N GLY A 107 -26.68 0.26 -9.54
CA GLY A 107 -26.46 0.63 -10.94
C GLY A 107 -26.94 -0.46 -11.91
N ILE A 108 -27.53 -0.05 -13.04
CA ILE A 108 -27.99 -0.96 -14.10
C ILE A 108 -27.19 -0.73 -15.39
N PRO A 109 -26.93 -1.78 -16.19
CA PRO A 109 -26.07 -1.67 -17.36
C PRO A 109 -26.69 -0.87 -18.51
N LYS A 110 -28.03 -0.91 -18.65
CA LYS A 110 -28.81 -0.12 -19.60
C LYS A 110 -30.18 0.24 -19.04
N GLU A 111 -30.78 1.29 -19.57
CA GLU A 111 -32.16 1.65 -19.27
C GLU A 111 -33.17 0.59 -19.76
N SER A 112 -32.83 -0.23 -20.76
CA SER A 112 -33.75 -1.22 -21.36
C SER A 112 -34.04 -2.47 -20.52
N ILE A 113 -33.58 -2.54 -19.26
CA ILE A 113 -33.90 -3.68 -18.38
C ILE A 113 -35.42 -3.83 -18.15
N TYR A 114 -35.86 -5.05 -17.95
CA TYR A 114 -37.24 -5.40 -17.63
C TYR A 114 -37.28 -6.57 -16.63
N ASP A 115 -38.47 -6.87 -16.12
CA ASP A 115 -38.72 -7.95 -15.14
C ASP A 115 -37.74 -7.93 -13.95
N TYR A 116 -37.65 -6.76 -13.29
CA TYR A 116 -36.74 -6.56 -12.18
C TYR A 116 -37.44 -6.83 -10.85
N ALA A 117 -36.72 -7.49 -9.94
CA ALA A 117 -37.20 -7.85 -8.61
C ALA A 117 -36.08 -7.73 -7.59
N ALA A 118 -36.43 -7.45 -6.33
CA ALA A 118 -35.52 -7.56 -5.21
C ALA A 118 -36.21 -8.27 -4.04
N SER A 119 -35.46 -9.05 -3.28
CA SER A 119 -35.95 -9.75 -2.09
C SER A 119 -34.92 -9.73 -0.96
N GLN A 120 -35.41 -9.71 0.27
CA GLN A 120 -34.63 -9.83 1.51
C GLN A 120 -35.32 -10.89 2.36
N ASP A 121 -34.58 -11.88 2.85
CA ASP A 121 -35.11 -13.01 3.64
C ASP A 121 -36.34 -13.71 3.01
N GLY A 122 -36.37 -13.79 1.68
CA GLY A 122 -37.46 -14.39 0.91
C GLY A 122 -38.71 -13.52 0.75
N GLN A 123 -38.73 -12.30 1.32
CA GLN A 123 -39.80 -11.33 1.13
C GLN A 123 -39.45 -10.32 0.03
N MET A 124 -40.44 -9.95 -0.77
CA MET A 124 -40.27 -9.00 -1.87
C MET A 124 -40.08 -7.57 -1.35
N LEU A 125 -39.05 -6.90 -1.84
CA LEU A 125 -38.76 -5.51 -1.52
C LEU A 125 -39.47 -4.56 -2.49
N LYS A 126 -39.67 -3.32 -2.04
CA LYS A 126 -40.06 -2.24 -2.93
C LYS A 126 -38.86 -1.88 -3.81
N VAL A 127 -39.10 -1.79 -5.13
CA VAL A 127 -38.09 -1.39 -6.12
C VAL A 127 -38.68 -0.29 -7.02
N GLU A 128 -37.92 0.76 -7.25
CA GLU A 128 -38.25 1.83 -8.19
C GLU A 128 -37.13 1.95 -9.22
N LYS A 129 -37.48 1.78 -10.50
CA LYS A 129 -36.53 1.92 -11.60
C LYS A 129 -36.31 3.40 -11.93
N GLN A 130 -35.04 3.79 -11.96
CA GLN A 130 -34.55 5.05 -12.48
C GLN A 130 -33.74 4.79 -13.77
N PRO A 131 -33.42 5.83 -14.58
CA PRO A 131 -32.76 5.62 -15.88
C PRO A 131 -31.43 4.84 -15.82
N THR A 132 -30.65 5.00 -14.74
CA THR A 132 -29.31 4.42 -14.59
C THR A 132 -29.17 3.52 -13.37
N GLN A 133 -30.22 3.35 -12.56
CA GLN A 133 -30.15 2.58 -11.31
C GLN A 133 -31.52 2.08 -10.83
N LEU A 134 -31.53 1.07 -9.98
CA LEU A 134 -32.68 0.65 -9.19
C LEU A 134 -32.56 1.22 -7.78
N LYS A 135 -33.60 1.92 -7.33
CA LYS A 135 -33.74 2.30 -5.92
C LYS A 135 -34.48 1.19 -5.19
N ILE A 136 -33.85 0.58 -4.19
CA ILE A 136 -34.36 -0.59 -3.48
C ILE A 136 -34.47 -0.22 -2.01
N TRP A 137 -35.66 -0.40 -1.42
CA TRP A 137 -35.89 -0.15 0.00
C TRP A 137 -35.75 -1.45 0.79
N PHE A 138 -35.16 -1.36 1.98
CA PHE A 138 -35.11 -2.49 2.93
C PHE A 138 -36.48 -2.73 3.55
N LEU A 139 -36.69 -3.94 4.10
CA LEU A 139 -37.90 -4.26 4.86
C LEU A 139 -38.04 -3.33 6.08
N ASP A 140 -36.94 -3.22 6.83
CA ASP A 140 -36.81 -2.36 8.00
C ASP A 140 -35.54 -1.49 7.87
N PRO A 141 -35.53 -0.26 8.43
CA PRO A 141 -34.34 0.58 8.43
C PRO A 141 -33.17 -0.06 9.20
N ALA A 142 -32.09 -0.35 8.49
CA ALA A 142 -30.88 -0.95 9.05
C ALA A 142 -30.12 0.06 9.92
N GLN A 143 -29.65 -0.38 11.09
CA GLN A 143 -28.86 0.39 12.04
C GLN A 143 -27.36 0.13 11.87
N SER A 144 -26.54 0.93 12.55
CA SER A 144 -25.09 0.73 12.55
C SER A 144 -24.74 -0.66 13.09
N GLY A 145 -24.00 -1.43 12.29
CA GLY A 145 -23.58 -2.80 12.59
C GLY A 145 -24.46 -3.88 11.97
N ASP A 146 -25.67 -3.54 11.51
CA ASP A 146 -26.57 -4.50 10.89
C ASP A 146 -26.02 -5.00 9.54
N VAL A 147 -26.33 -6.26 9.23
CA VAL A 147 -25.99 -6.91 7.97
C VAL A 147 -27.29 -7.26 7.24
N THR A 148 -27.45 -6.70 6.05
CA THR A 148 -28.60 -6.91 5.18
C THR A 148 -28.18 -7.77 4.01
N GLU A 149 -28.78 -8.95 3.88
CA GLU A 149 -28.64 -9.82 2.72
C GLU A 149 -29.82 -9.60 1.76
N MET A 150 -29.55 -9.38 0.48
CA MET A 150 -30.60 -9.23 -0.52
C MET A 150 -30.23 -9.85 -1.85
N LYS A 151 -31.27 -10.24 -2.59
CA LYS A 151 -31.17 -10.75 -3.96
C LYS A 151 -31.87 -9.80 -4.89
N VAL A 152 -31.22 -9.42 -5.98
CA VAL A 152 -31.79 -8.53 -7.00
C VAL A 152 -31.64 -9.20 -8.35
N SER A 153 -32.69 -9.24 -9.16
CA SER A 153 -32.63 -9.80 -10.51
C SER A 153 -33.28 -8.86 -11.51
N PHE A 154 -32.84 -8.97 -12.78
CA PHE A 154 -33.46 -8.31 -13.93
C PHE A 154 -33.03 -8.96 -15.25
N LEU A 155 -33.84 -8.75 -16.29
CA LEU A 155 -33.61 -9.24 -17.65
C LEU A 155 -33.23 -8.08 -18.60
N ILE A 156 -32.41 -8.38 -19.61
CA ILE A 156 -31.98 -7.44 -20.65
C ILE A 156 -31.73 -8.16 -21.99
N ASN A 157 -32.16 -7.58 -23.11
CA ASN A 157 -32.00 -8.20 -24.44
C ASN A 157 -30.83 -7.66 -25.27
N ASP A 158 -30.32 -6.46 -24.94
CA ASP A 158 -29.36 -5.74 -25.78
C ASP A 158 -27.96 -5.67 -25.18
N LEU A 159 -27.49 -6.74 -24.53
CA LEU A 159 -26.18 -6.76 -23.85
C LEU A 159 -25.11 -7.59 -24.57
N ILE A 160 -25.49 -8.24 -25.69
CA ILE A 160 -24.59 -9.06 -26.52
C ILE A 160 -24.30 -8.29 -27.80
N TYR A 161 -23.02 -8.17 -28.15
CA TYR A 161 -22.55 -7.43 -29.31
C TYR A 161 -21.75 -8.33 -30.25
N PRO A 162 -21.82 -8.12 -31.58
CA PRO A 162 -20.92 -8.79 -32.51
C PRO A 162 -19.50 -8.25 -32.34
N ASP A 163 -18.53 -9.15 -32.35
CA ASP A 163 -17.09 -8.87 -32.40
C ASP A 163 -16.55 -9.08 -33.82
N GLU A 164 -15.28 -8.74 -34.04
CA GLU A 164 -14.56 -9.11 -35.26
C GLU A 164 -14.49 -10.66 -35.36
N GLU A 165 -14.54 -11.21 -36.59
CA GLU A 165 -14.46 -12.66 -36.86
C GLU A 165 -15.70 -13.53 -36.51
N GLY A 166 -16.92 -12.98 -36.48
CA GLY A 166 -18.15 -13.79 -36.38
C GLY A 166 -18.38 -14.40 -34.99
N ARG A 167 -17.84 -13.73 -33.96
CA ARG A 167 -18.05 -14.06 -32.54
C ARG A 167 -19.02 -13.04 -31.93
N LEU A 168 -19.68 -13.45 -30.86
CA LEU A 168 -20.49 -12.60 -30.01
C LEU A 168 -19.75 -12.36 -28.69
N GLY A 169 -19.83 -11.15 -28.16
CA GLY A 169 -19.19 -10.74 -26.92
C GLY A 169 -20.16 -10.00 -26.02
N ILE A 170 -20.01 -10.22 -24.71
CA ILE A 170 -20.64 -9.41 -23.67
C ILE A 170 -19.52 -8.76 -22.86
N GLU A 171 -19.60 -7.44 -22.73
CA GLU A 171 -18.79 -6.67 -21.79
C GLU A 171 -19.71 -6.15 -20.69
N PHE A 172 -19.30 -6.35 -19.45
CA PHE A 172 -20.10 -6.08 -18.28
C PHE A 172 -19.28 -5.34 -17.21
N TYR A 173 -19.92 -4.32 -16.66
CA TYR A 173 -19.49 -3.63 -15.46
C TYR A 173 -20.51 -3.97 -14.37
N PRO A 174 -20.12 -4.76 -13.35
CA PRO A 174 -20.91 -4.91 -12.14
C PRO A 174 -21.21 -3.55 -11.52
N ALA A 175 -22.20 -3.52 -10.61
CA ALA A 175 -22.48 -2.30 -9.86
C ALA A 175 -21.21 -1.82 -9.16
N PHE A 176 -20.90 -0.54 -9.29
CA PHE A 176 -19.79 0.08 -8.61
C PHE A 176 -20.32 1.15 -7.66
N TRP A 177 -19.60 1.36 -6.57
CA TRP A 177 -20.06 2.18 -5.46
C TRP A 177 -19.12 3.37 -5.30
N ASP A 178 -19.61 4.58 -5.55
CA ASP A 178 -18.75 5.78 -5.61
C ASP A 178 -18.16 6.14 -4.24
N ALA A 179 -18.89 5.91 -3.16
CA ALA A 179 -18.48 6.24 -1.80
C ALA A 179 -18.16 5.00 -0.94
N GLN A 180 -18.73 3.84 -1.27
CA GLN A 180 -18.59 2.62 -0.49
C GLN A 180 -17.52 1.70 -1.05
N ARG A 181 -16.83 0.99 -0.14
CA ARG A 181 -15.88 -0.06 -0.51
C ARG A 181 -16.60 -1.41 -0.66
N THR A 182 -16.09 -2.25 -1.56
CA THR A 182 -16.57 -3.64 -1.73
C THR A 182 -15.48 -4.61 -1.27
N GLU A 183 -15.76 -5.48 -0.30
CA GLU A 183 -14.77 -6.41 0.24
C GLU A 183 -14.52 -7.59 -0.69
N VAL A 184 -15.57 -8.16 -1.28
CA VAL A 184 -15.47 -9.24 -2.26
C VAL A 184 -16.48 -9.02 -3.38
N LEU A 185 -16.01 -9.06 -4.63
CA LEU A 185 -16.82 -9.06 -5.85
C LEU A 185 -16.58 -10.36 -6.60
N ARG A 186 -17.63 -11.12 -6.88
CA ARG A 186 -17.58 -12.34 -7.69
C ARG A 186 -18.51 -12.16 -8.88
N VAL A 187 -18.05 -12.47 -10.09
CA VAL A 187 -18.87 -12.40 -11.31
C VAL A 187 -18.77 -13.72 -12.05
N LYS A 188 -19.91 -14.39 -12.27
CA LYS A 188 -19.98 -15.66 -12.96
C LYS A 188 -20.84 -15.52 -14.20
N PHE A 189 -20.23 -15.68 -15.37
CA PHE A 189 -20.95 -15.82 -16.63
C PHE A 189 -21.34 -17.26 -16.84
N ILE A 190 -22.61 -17.51 -17.16
CA ILE A 190 -23.17 -18.81 -17.49
C ILE A 190 -23.64 -18.74 -18.94
N LEU A 191 -23.01 -19.53 -19.80
CA LEU A 191 -23.26 -19.52 -21.24
C LEU A 191 -24.47 -20.41 -21.58
N PRO A 192 -25.03 -20.30 -22.81
CA PRO A 192 -26.04 -21.22 -23.28
C PRO A 192 -25.58 -22.68 -23.19
N GLU A 193 -26.55 -23.58 -23.02
CA GLU A 193 -26.27 -25.01 -22.94
C GLU A 193 -25.60 -25.53 -24.22
N GLY A 194 -24.76 -26.57 -24.10
CA GLY A 194 -24.02 -27.10 -25.25
C GLY A 194 -22.88 -26.22 -25.76
N CYS A 195 -22.64 -25.04 -25.18
CA CYS A 195 -21.45 -24.25 -25.44
C CYS A 195 -20.21 -24.97 -24.91
N ASP A 196 -19.24 -25.25 -25.78
CA ASP A 196 -17.96 -25.83 -25.37
C ASP A 196 -17.08 -24.75 -24.74
N ILE A 197 -16.62 -24.99 -23.51
CA ILE A 197 -15.78 -24.04 -22.80
C ILE A 197 -14.52 -23.67 -23.58
N SER A 198 -13.93 -24.55 -24.39
CA SER A 198 -12.73 -24.27 -25.19
C SER A 198 -12.93 -23.18 -26.26
N GLU A 199 -14.18 -22.98 -26.70
CA GLU A 199 -14.53 -21.95 -27.69
C GLU A 199 -14.82 -20.58 -27.04
N VAL A 200 -14.92 -20.53 -25.71
CA VAL A 200 -15.24 -19.32 -24.95
C VAL A 200 -13.95 -18.53 -24.64
N GLY A 201 -13.91 -17.26 -25.04
CA GLY A 201 -12.89 -16.30 -24.65
C GLY A 201 -13.32 -15.47 -23.46
N ASN A 202 -12.37 -14.79 -22.82
CA ASN A 202 -12.61 -13.80 -21.78
C ASN A 202 -11.79 -12.54 -22.06
N TYR A 203 -12.40 -11.38 -21.90
CA TYR A 203 -11.78 -10.08 -22.13
C TYR A 203 -12.58 -8.99 -21.38
N PRO A 204 -11.95 -7.91 -20.89
CA PRO A 204 -10.50 -7.64 -20.84
C PRO A 204 -9.80 -8.25 -19.62
N ALA A 205 -10.58 -8.68 -18.63
CA ALA A 205 -10.03 -9.32 -17.45
C ALA A 205 -9.66 -10.78 -17.74
N THR A 206 -8.58 -11.25 -17.13
CA THR A 206 -8.28 -12.69 -17.04
C THR A 206 -9.23 -13.33 -16.02
N ALA A 207 -9.90 -14.41 -16.39
CA ALA A 207 -10.78 -15.16 -15.51
C ALA A 207 -9.97 -15.99 -14.49
N GLU A 208 -10.41 -16.01 -13.23
CA GLU A 208 -9.81 -16.82 -12.17
C GLU A 208 -10.18 -18.30 -12.30
N ASN A 209 -11.36 -18.60 -12.83
CA ASN A 209 -11.81 -19.98 -13.05
C ASN A 209 -12.75 -20.07 -14.27
N ARG A 210 -12.82 -21.24 -14.89
CA ARG A 210 -13.70 -21.53 -16.01
C ARG A 210 -13.92 -23.04 -16.13
N GLY A 211 -15.08 -23.46 -16.59
CA GLY A 211 -15.38 -24.88 -16.70
C GLY A 211 -16.77 -25.16 -17.23
N MET A 212 -17.23 -26.37 -16.97
CA MET A 212 -18.58 -26.82 -17.29
C MET A 212 -19.31 -27.13 -15.98
N GLU A 213 -20.55 -26.64 -15.85
CA GLU A 213 -21.41 -26.93 -14.71
C GLU A 213 -22.84 -27.15 -15.22
N GLY A 214 -23.43 -28.31 -14.90
CA GLY A 214 -24.79 -28.64 -15.34
C GLY A 214 -25.00 -28.59 -16.87
N GLY A 215 -23.98 -28.92 -17.67
CA GLY A 215 -24.05 -28.88 -19.14
C GLY A 215 -23.87 -27.48 -19.76
N LYS A 216 -23.65 -26.45 -18.93
CA LYS A 216 -23.39 -25.07 -19.37
C LYS A 216 -21.94 -24.70 -19.11
N ALA A 217 -21.30 -24.04 -20.07
CA ALA A 217 -19.99 -23.43 -19.84
C ALA A 217 -20.14 -22.25 -18.88
N PHE A 218 -19.14 -22.06 -18.01
CA PHE A 218 -19.07 -20.88 -17.14
C PHE A 218 -17.68 -20.26 -17.14
N VAL A 219 -17.64 -18.95 -16.90
CA VAL A 219 -16.41 -18.17 -16.69
C VAL A 219 -16.59 -17.34 -15.44
N TYR A 220 -15.65 -17.43 -14.52
CA TYR A 220 -15.72 -16.86 -13.17
C TYR A 220 -14.60 -15.85 -12.96
N PHE A 221 -14.97 -14.70 -12.41
CA PHE A 221 -14.10 -13.59 -12.06
C PHE A 221 -14.22 -13.27 -10.57
N GLU A 222 -13.11 -12.91 -9.92
CA GLU A 222 -13.10 -12.52 -8.51
C GLU A 222 -12.18 -11.33 -8.24
N ARG A 223 -12.67 -10.34 -7.48
CA ARG A 223 -11.89 -9.23 -6.97
C ARG A 223 -12.12 -9.08 -5.48
N GLN A 224 -11.09 -8.63 -4.76
CA GLN A 224 -11.14 -8.43 -3.32
C GLN A 224 -10.66 -7.03 -2.98
N ASN A 225 -11.23 -6.44 -1.92
CA ASN A 225 -10.89 -5.12 -1.38
C ASN A 225 -10.92 -4.01 -2.44
N LEU A 226 -12.04 -3.85 -3.15
CA LEU A 226 -12.24 -2.79 -4.12
C LEU A 226 -12.42 -1.44 -3.42
N ASP A 227 -11.62 -0.46 -3.85
CA ASP A 227 -11.71 0.93 -3.38
C ASP A 227 -13.01 1.60 -3.88
N PRO A 228 -13.52 2.62 -3.16
CA PRO A 228 -14.65 3.43 -3.63
C PRO A 228 -14.42 4.00 -5.04
N GLY A 229 -15.44 3.91 -5.89
CA GLY A 229 -15.42 4.37 -7.28
C GLY A 229 -14.66 3.46 -8.26
N TYR A 230 -14.11 2.32 -7.81
CA TYR A 230 -13.44 1.39 -8.70
C TYR A 230 -14.43 0.70 -9.64
N LYS A 231 -14.15 0.74 -10.94
CA LYS A 231 -15.00 0.14 -11.98
C LYS A 231 -14.35 -1.12 -12.51
N PHE A 232 -14.87 -2.28 -12.10
CA PHE A 232 -14.42 -3.56 -12.64
C PHE A 232 -15.04 -3.82 -14.01
N ARG A 233 -14.21 -4.20 -14.98
CA ARG A 233 -14.60 -4.46 -16.37
C ARG A 233 -14.25 -5.92 -16.70
N CYS A 234 -15.26 -6.72 -17.03
CA CYS A 234 -15.10 -8.13 -17.38
C CYS A 234 -16.08 -8.53 -18.49
N GLY A 235 -15.86 -9.68 -19.11
CA GLY A 235 -16.63 -10.09 -20.26
C GLY A 235 -16.21 -11.44 -20.83
N VAL A 236 -17.09 -12.01 -21.64
CA VAL A 236 -16.89 -13.29 -22.33
C VAL A 236 -17.21 -13.15 -23.81
N SER A 237 -16.52 -13.92 -24.64
CA SER A 237 -16.78 -14.03 -26.07
C SER A 237 -17.02 -15.47 -26.48
N PHE A 238 -17.97 -15.73 -27.36
CA PHE A 238 -18.35 -17.07 -27.80
C PHE A 238 -18.85 -17.06 -29.26
N PRO A 239 -18.83 -18.20 -29.97
CA PRO A 239 -19.31 -18.30 -31.34
C PRO A 239 -20.80 -17.95 -31.51
N GLU A 240 -21.17 -17.28 -32.60
CA GLU A 240 -22.56 -16.88 -32.90
C GLU A 240 -23.53 -18.07 -32.97
N LYS A 241 -23.05 -19.26 -33.34
CA LYS A 241 -23.87 -20.50 -33.48
C LYS A 241 -24.69 -20.87 -32.24
N TYR A 242 -24.33 -20.36 -31.06
CA TYR A 242 -25.02 -20.62 -29.79
C TYR A 242 -26.20 -19.68 -29.51
N ILE A 243 -26.50 -18.73 -30.41
CA ILE A 243 -27.62 -17.79 -30.29
C ILE A 243 -28.52 -17.93 -31.52
N THR A 244 -29.82 -18.05 -31.31
CA THR A 244 -30.82 -18.25 -32.37
C THR A 244 -31.32 -16.93 -32.97
N ALA A 245 -31.24 -15.83 -32.22
CA ALA A 245 -31.60 -14.49 -32.66
C ALA A 245 -30.34 -13.62 -32.67
N ALA A 246 -29.76 -13.39 -33.85
CA ALA A 246 -28.58 -12.53 -33.99
C ALA A 246 -28.93 -11.11 -33.48
N PRO A 247 -28.10 -10.51 -32.60
CA PRO A 247 -28.34 -9.16 -32.11
C PRO A 247 -28.33 -8.16 -33.28
N GLU A 248 -29.28 -7.23 -33.32
CA GLU A 248 -29.28 -6.16 -34.32
C GLU A 248 -27.95 -5.39 -34.21
N LYS A 249 -27.25 -5.23 -35.35
CA LYS A 249 -25.99 -4.48 -35.46
C LYS A 249 -26.20 -3.04 -35.00
N THR A 250 -26.02 -2.79 -33.71
CA THR A 250 -26.01 -1.45 -33.15
C THR A 250 -24.56 -1.00 -33.04
N ALA A 251 -24.25 0.14 -33.63
CA ALA A 251 -22.90 0.69 -33.69
C ALA A 251 -22.29 0.85 -32.29
N ALA A 252 -20.99 0.54 -32.18
CA ALA A 252 -20.21 0.73 -30.96
C ALA A 252 -20.36 2.16 -30.40
N PRO A 253 -20.42 2.35 -29.06
CA PRO A 253 -20.47 3.67 -28.48
C PRO A 253 -19.19 4.45 -28.83
N SER A 254 -19.35 5.53 -29.60
CA SER A 254 -18.29 6.46 -29.91
C SER A 254 -17.82 7.19 -28.65
N LYS A 255 -16.51 7.38 -28.55
CA LYS A 255 -15.79 8.16 -27.51
C LYS A 255 -16.53 9.47 -27.16
N PRO A 256 -16.48 9.93 -25.90
CA PRO A 256 -17.10 11.21 -25.53
C PRO A 256 -16.48 12.33 -26.36
N SER A 257 -17.28 12.99 -27.17
CA SER A 257 -16.89 14.19 -27.91
C SER A 257 -16.82 15.37 -26.95
N GLU A 258 -15.65 16.02 -26.90
CA GLU A 258 -15.50 17.32 -26.25
C GLU A 258 -16.39 18.35 -26.98
N GLY A 259 -17.46 18.77 -26.29
CA GLY A 259 -18.37 19.79 -26.77
C GLY A 259 -17.77 21.18 -26.60
N LEU A 260 -17.18 21.70 -27.67
CA LEU A 260 -16.81 23.11 -27.82
C LEU A 260 -18.07 23.96 -28.04
N GLY A 261 -18.66 24.45 -26.95
CA GLY A 261 -19.74 25.44 -26.95
C GLY A 261 -19.19 26.87 -27.01
N THR A 262 -18.81 27.34 -28.20
CA THR A 262 -18.47 28.74 -28.44
C THR A 262 -19.76 29.54 -28.58
N GLY A 263 -20.11 30.34 -27.57
CA GLY A 263 -21.34 31.12 -27.67
C GLY A 263 -21.67 32.14 -26.59
N THR A 264 -20.97 32.25 -25.45
CA THR A 264 -21.33 33.28 -24.44
C THR A 264 -20.27 33.57 -23.36
N LEU A 265 -18.96 33.54 -23.66
CA LEU A 265 -17.93 33.65 -22.60
C LEU A 265 -16.82 34.69 -22.80
N LEU A 266 -17.07 35.78 -23.55
CA LEU A 266 -16.06 36.85 -23.67
C LEU A 266 -16.10 37.88 -22.54
N ILE A 267 -17.10 37.83 -21.65
CA ILE A 267 -17.15 38.71 -20.46
C ILE A 267 -16.83 37.94 -19.17
N CYS A 268 -17.17 36.64 -19.07
CA CYS A 268 -16.87 35.85 -17.87
C CYS A 268 -15.44 35.29 -17.82
N GLY A 269 -14.80 35.04 -18.97
CA GLY A 269 -13.43 34.52 -19.02
C GLY A 269 -12.39 35.50 -18.45
N ALA A 270 -12.55 36.80 -18.68
CA ALA A 270 -11.63 37.81 -18.16
C ALA A 270 -11.71 37.97 -16.63
N PHE A 271 -12.91 37.84 -16.05
CA PHE A 271 -13.08 37.86 -14.59
C PHE A 271 -12.55 36.59 -13.93
N PHE A 272 -12.70 35.42 -14.56
CA PHE A 272 -12.12 34.17 -14.06
C PHE A 272 -10.59 34.19 -14.09
N LEU A 273 -9.99 34.75 -15.15
CA LEU A 273 -8.54 34.85 -15.29
C LEU A 273 -7.95 35.80 -14.24
N LEU A 274 -8.61 36.94 -13.98
CA LEU A 274 -8.20 37.88 -12.92
C LEU A 274 -8.41 37.29 -11.51
N PHE A 275 -9.45 36.48 -11.30
CA PHE A 275 -9.70 35.80 -10.04
C PHE A 275 -8.65 34.71 -9.76
N ILE A 276 -8.29 33.92 -10.78
CA ILE A 276 -7.22 32.92 -10.70
C ILE A 276 -5.86 33.59 -10.44
N ILE A 277 -5.54 34.70 -11.13
CA ILE A 277 -4.30 35.45 -10.88
C ILE A 277 -4.29 36.03 -9.45
N GLY A 278 -5.43 36.52 -8.96
CA GLY A 278 -5.58 37.00 -7.58
C GLY A 278 -5.38 35.90 -6.54
N ILE A 279 -5.94 34.71 -6.78
CA ILE A 279 -5.74 33.51 -5.94
C ILE A 279 -4.27 33.09 -5.96
N ILE A 280 -3.64 33.06 -7.13
CA ILE A 280 -2.23 32.66 -7.25
C ILE A 280 -1.32 33.65 -6.51
N LEU A 281 -1.55 34.96 -6.63
CA LEU A 281 -0.78 35.98 -5.89
C LEU A 281 -1.06 35.93 -4.38
N PHE A 282 -2.30 35.63 -3.98
CA PHE A 282 -2.67 35.44 -2.59
C PHE A 282 -2.02 34.17 -1.99
N PHE A 283 -2.08 33.03 -2.69
CA PHE A 283 -1.36 31.82 -2.30
C PHE A 283 0.15 32.02 -2.32
N TYR A 284 0.71 32.78 -3.25
CA TYR A 284 2.15 33.06 -3.26
C TYR A 284 2.57 33.90 -2.04
N THR A 285 1.72 34.83 -1.60
CA THR A 285 1.98 35.66 -0.40
C THR A 285 1.70 34.92 0.91
N VAL A 286 0.73 34.00 0.93
CA VAL A 286 0.40 33.14 2.08
C VAL A 286 1.35 31.94 2.21
N ALA A 287 1.75 31.30 1.11
CA ALA A 287 2.74 30.21 1.09
C ALA A 287 4.12 30.69 1.51
N LYS A 288 4.48 31.95 1.23
CA LYS A 288 5.68 32.58 1.82
C LYS A 288 5.55 32.79 3.34
N LYS A 289 4.35 32.74 3.91
CA LYS A 289 4.09 32.96 5.35
C LYS A 289 3.71 31.71 6.14
N LEU A 290 3.33 30.60 5.50
CA LEU A 290 3.07 29.32 6.16
C LEU A 290 4.18 28.32 5.84
N LYS A 291 5.25 28.33 6.65
CA LYS A 291 6.06 27.12 6.86
C LYS A 291 5.21 26.14 7.66
N TYR A 292 4.30 25.44 6.98
CA TYR A 292 3.57 24.33 7.58
C TYR A 292 4.57 23.20 7.78
N THR A 293 4.94 22.92 9.03
CA THR A 293 5.69 21.71 9.36
C THR A 293 4.70 20.57 9.46
N SER A 294 4.97 19.48 8.75
CA SER A 294 4.10 18.30 8.78
C SER A 294 3.94 17.79 10.22
N PRO A 295 2.71 17.46 10.66
CA PRO A 295 2.50 16.87 11.98
C PRO A 295 3.20 15.50 12.01
N LYS A 296 4.12 15.32 12.96
CA LYS A 296 4.71 14.02 13.27
C LYS A 296 3.74 13.28 14.18
N MET A 297 2.95 12.37 13.62
CA MET A 297 2.23 11.39 14.43
C MET A 297 3.26 10.41 15.00
N LEU A 298 3.37 10.37 16.32
CA LEU A 298 4.16 9.39 17.05
C LEU A 298 3.16 8.37 17.61
N MET A 299 3.26 7.13 17.16
CA MET A 299 2.58 6.02 17.83
C MET A 299 3.50 5.55 18.95
N GLU A 300 2.99 5.41 20.17
CA GLU A 300 3.70 4.72 21.25
C GLU A 300 4.10 3.34 20.72
N SER A 301 5.40 3.16 20.46
CA SER A 301 5.95 1.93 19.92
C SER A 301 6.61 1.15 21.05
N LEU A 302 6.78 -0.17 20.86
CA LEU A 302 7.55 -1.01 21.79
C LEU A 302 9.07 -0.69 21.76
N GLY A 303 9.46 0.38 21.06
CA GLY A 303 10.84 0.81 20.86
C GLY A 303 11.49 0.16 19.64
N ALA A 304 12.82 0.03 19.71
CA ALA A 304 13.62 -0.67 18.71
C ALA A 304 13.51 -2.19 18.85
N ARG A 305 13.35 -2.90 17.73
CA ARG A 305 13.42 -4.37 17.68
C ARG A 305 14.88 -4.83 17.58
N LYS A 306 15.39 -5.54 18.59
CA LYS A 306 16.83 -5.83 18.77
C LYS A 306 17.27 -7.26 18.43
N ASP A 307 16.36 -8.10 17.95
CA ASP A 307 16.54 -9.53 17.68
C ASP A 307 16.56 -9.88 16.19
N LEU A 308 16.78 -8.90 15.31
CA LEU A 308 16.92 -9.14 13.87
C LEU A 308 18.33 -9.68 13.57
N ASP A 309 18.42 -10.57 12.58
CA ASP A 309 19.71 -11.02 12.07
C ASP A 309 20.30 -9.99 11.06
N PRO A 310 21.57 -10.12 10.63
CA PRO A 310 22.20 -9.12 9.77
C PRO A 310 21.45 -8.85 8.45
N VAL A 311 20.83 -9.86 7.85
CA VAL A 311 20.10 -9.71 6.57
C VAL A 311 18.76 -9.01 6.82
N GLU A 312 18.06 -9.39 7.89
CA GLU A 312 16.82 -8.73 8.31
C GLU A 312 17.06 -7.26 8.73
N ALA A 313 18.15 -7.00 9.45
CA ALA A 313 18.56 -5.66 9.83
C ALA A 313 18.94 -4.83 8.60
N ALA A 314 19.67 -5.40 7.64
CA ALA A 314 20.00 -4.73 6.38
C ALA A 314 18.73 -4.30 5.62
N TYR A 315 17.68 -5.11 5.63
CA TYR A 315 16.38 -4.73 5.06
C TYR A 315 15.75 -3.53 5.80
N VAL A 316 15.79 -3.52 7.13
CA VAL A 316 15.31 -2.38 7.93
C VAL A 316 16.16 -1.12 7.72
N LEU A 317 17.44 -1.28 7.37
CA LEU A 317 18.37 -0.21 6.99
C LEU A 317 18.20 0.26 5.53
N ASP A 318 17.14 -0.18 4.84
CA ASP A 318 16.84 0.15 3.44
C ASP A 318 17.98 -0.27 2.46
N ALA A 319 18.66 -1.38 2.75
CA ALA A 319 19.70 -1.92 1.87
C ALA A 319 19.12 -2.38 0.52
N HIS A 320 19.84 -2.10 -0.56
CA HIS A 320 19.46 -2.50 -1.92
C HIS A 320 19.29 -4.04 -2.05
N PRO A 321 18.34 -4.55 -2.85
CA PRO A 321 18.10 -6.00 -2.99
C PRO A 321 19.34 -6.84 -3.31
N LEU A 322 20.20 -6.33 -4.19
CA LEU A 322 21.46 -7.00 -4.54
C LEU A 322 22.43 -7.10 -3.36
N LYS A 323 22.42 -6.13 -2.45
CA LYS A 323 23.19 -6.17 -1.20
C LYS A 323 22.63 -7.25 -0.26
N LEU A 324 21.30 -7.41 -0.20
CA LEU A 324 20.67 -8.50 0.56
C LEU A 324 21.04 -9.88 0.00
N VAL A 325 21.03 -10.04 -1.33
CA VAL A 325 21.50 -11.29 -1.98
C VAL A 325 22.95 -11.58 -1.63
N ASN A 326 23.82 -10.57 -1.65
CA ASN A 326 25.22 -10.70 -1.27
C ASN A 326 25.37 -11.17 0.20
N LEU A 327 24.59 -10.60 1.12
CA LEU A 327 24.58 -11.02 2.52
C LEU A 327 24.07 -12.46 2.71
N MET A 328 23.07 -12.88 1.94
CA MET A 328 22.57 -14.27 1.98
C MET A 328 23.64 -15.26 1.47
N LEU A 329 24.27 -14.95 0.34
CA LEU A 329 25.37 -15.75 -0.22
C LEU A 329 26.53 -15.83 0.77
N LEU A 330 26.92 -14.72 1.39
CA LEU A 330 27.94 -14.68 2.44
C LEU A 330 27.58 -15.59 3.63
N GLY A 331 26.33 -15.57 4.07
CA GLY A 331 25.84 -16.46 5.13
C GLY A 331 25.97 -17.94 4.76
N LEU A 332 25.56 -18.30 3.54
CA LEU A 332 25.68 -19.67 3.01
C LEU A 332 27.13 -20.13 2.88
N VAL A 333 28.02 -19.27 2.37
CA VAL A 333 29.46 -19.58 2.29
C VAL A 333 30.01 -19.75 3.71
N ARG A 334 29.76 -18.82 4.64
CA ARG A 334 30.27 -18.90 6.01
C ARG A 334 29.87 -20.20 6.71
N LYS A 335 28.66 -20.68 6.42
CA LYS A 335 28.08 -21.90 7.01
C LYS A 335 28.46 -23.18 6.27
N GLY A 336 29.21 -23.09 5.17
CA GLY A 336 29.71 -24.25 4.42
C GLY A 336 28.68 -24.92 3.53
N ALA A 337 27.55 -24.25 3.27
CA ALA A 337 26.48 -24.79 2.43
C ALA A 337 26.83 -24.69 0.94
N ILE A 338 27.53 -23.63 0.54
CA ILE A 338 27.92 -23.37 -0.85
C ILE A 338 29.39 -23.00 -0.94
N ARG A 339 29.96 -23.23 -2.11
CA ARG A 339 31.27 -22.74 -2.56
C ARG A 339 31.06 -21.85 -3.77
N ILE A 340 31.56 -20.62 -3.74
CA ILE A 340 31.49 -19.74 -4.90
C ILE A 340 32.66 -20.05 -5.84
N LEU A 341 32.32 -20.36 -7.10
CA LEU A 341 33.25 -20.68 -8.18
C LEU A 341 33.66 -19.43 -8.96
N ASP A 342 32.73 -18.49 -9.16
CA ASP A 342 32.95 -17.22 -9.85
C ASP A 342 32.08 -16.14 -9.20
N TRP A 343 32.62 -14.94 -9.04
CA TRP A 343 31.95 -13.78 -8.44
C TRP A 343 31.28 -12.89 -9.50
N GLY A 344 31.56 -13.09 -10.79
CA GLY A 344 30.98 -12.30 -11.87
C GLY A 344 31.13 -12.94 -13.26
N PRO A 345 30.12 -13.68 -13.77
CA PRO A 345 28.80 -13.93 -13.17
C PRO A 345 28.84 -14.87 -11.96
N VAL A 346 27.97 -14.64 -10.97
CA VAL A 346 27.95 -15.46 -9.74
C VAL A 346 27.65 -16.92 -10.10
N LYS A 347 28.60 -17.80 -9.77
CA LYS A 347 28.48 -19.25 -9.90
C LYS A 347 28.80 -19.91 -8.57
N ALA A 348 27.93 -20.78 -8.10
CA ALA A 348 28.11 -21.49 -6.83
C ALA A 348 27.92 -23.00 -6.99
N GLU A 349 28.77 -23.77 -6.31
CA GLU A 349 28.67 -25.22 -6.12
C GLU A 349 28.04 -25.48 -4.73
N VAL A 350 27.03 -26.34 -4.66
CA VAL A 350 26.41 -26.74 -3.38
C VAL A 350 27.24 -27.86 -2.74
N LEU A 351 27.72 -27.64 -1.51
CA LEU A 351 28.64 -28.56 -0.83
C LEU A 351 27.92 -29.61 0.04
N GLN A 352 26.73 -29.30 0.56
CA GLN A 352 26.02 -30.18 1.49
C GLN A 352 25.17 -31.20 0.72
N GLN A 353 25.56 -32.48 0.75
CA GLN A 353 24.69 -33.59 0.32
C GLN A 353 23.38 -33.54 1.11
N ARG A 354 22.23 -33.55 0.42
CA ARG A 354 20.88 -33.62 1.01
C ARG A 354 20.74 -34.82 1.96
N ARG A 355 21.08 -34.67 3.25
CA ARG A 355 20.85 -35.70 4.29
C ARG A 355 19.55 -35.39 5.03
N LYS A 356 18.60 -36.33 4.97
CA LYS A 356 17.46 -36.42 5.90
C LYS A 356 18.01 -36.89 7.26
N GLU A 357 17.72 -36.18 8.35
CA GLU A 357 18.00 -36.64 9.73
C GLU A 357 16.68 -36.78 10.50
N GLU A 358 16.62 -37.76 11.41
CA GLU A 358 15.44 -38.34 12.08
C GLU A 358 15.19 -37.76 13.50
N ALA A 359 13.91 -37.69 13.90
CA ALA A 359 13.29 -37.39 15.21
C ALA A 359 13.89 -36.25 16.07
N PHE A 360 13.12 -35.17 16.27
CA PHE A 360 13.54 -33.94 16.97
C PHE A 360 12.65 -33.69 18.19
N ASN A 361 13.17 -33.06 19.24
CA ASN A 361 12.33 -32.44 20.30
C ASN A 361 12.29 -30.93 20.06
N CYS A 362 11.16 -30.28 20.32
CA CYS A 362 11.03 -28.83 20.17
C CYS A 362 12.00 -28.09 21.11
N PRO A 363 12.89 -27.23 20.62
CA PRO A 363 13.84 -26.50 21.47
C PRO A 363 13.18 -25.43 22.36
N ASN A 364 11.92 -25.06 22.10
CA ASN A 364 11.18 -24.08 22.91
C ASN A 364 10.37 -24.73 24.05
N CYS A 365 9.69 -25.86 23.81
CA CYS A 365 8.79 -26.48 24.80
C CYS A 365 9.08 -27.94 25.17
N GLY A 366 10.05 -28.60 24.53
CA GLY A 366 10.48 -29.97 24.85
C GLY A 366 9.59 -31.09 24.33
N ALA A 367 8.55 -30.79 23.55
CA ALA A 367 7.65 -31.79 22.95
C ALA A 367 8.34 -32.61 21.84
N PRO A 368 8.04 -33.92 21.70
CA PRO A 368 8.54 -34.73 20.58
C PRO A 368 7.96 -34.24 19.25
N LEU A 369 8.79 -34.24 18.19
CA LEU A 369 8.45 -33.87 16.82
C LEU A 369 8.61 -35.12 15.93
N ASP A 370 7.48 -35.64 15.49
CA ASP A 370 7.31 -36.94 14.83
C ASP A 370 7.16 -36.82 13.31
N SER A 371 7.01 -35.60 12.75
CA SER A 371 6.78 -35.40 11.31
C SER A 371 7.61 -34.28 10.67
N ALA A 372 7.83 -34.38 9.35
CA ALA A 372 8.49 -33.35 8.54
C ALA A 372 7.78 -31.98 8.51
N LEU A 373 6.53 -31.92 9.01
CA LEU A 373 5.72 -30.70 9.10
C LEU A 373 6.02 -29.92 10.40
N GLU A 374 6.24 -30.64 11.49
CA GLU A 374 6.63 -30.10 12.81
C GLU A 374 8.04 -29.50 12.84
N LEU A 375 8.78 -29.74 11.77
CA LEU A 375 10.13 -29.28 11.53
C LEU A 375 10.21 -27.88 10.91
N GLN A 376 9.06 -27.26 10.68
CA GLN A 376 8.93 -25.84 10.31
C GLN A 376 8.22 -25.04 11.40
N PHE A 377 7.18 -25.60 12.03
CA PHE A 377 6.50 -24.99 13.17
C PHE A 377 6.13 -26.09 14.17
N CYS A 378 6.45 -25.89 15.44
CA CYS A 378 6.01 -26.82 16.48
C CYS A 378 4.50 -26.72 16.64
N GLU A 379 3.76 -27.81 16.42
CA GLU A 379 2.30 -27.82 16.56
C GLU A 379 1.83 -27.47 17.98
N TYR A 380 2.64 -27.79 18.99
CA TYR A 380 2.33 -27.53 20.39
C TYR A 380 2.45 -26.05 20.78
N CYS A 381 3.47 -25.34 20.29
CA CYS A 381 3.75 -23.95 20.72
C CYS A 381 3.75 -22.91 19.58
N GLY A 382 3.54 -23.33 18.33
CA GLY A 382 3.50 -22.47 17.14
C GLY A 382 4.83 -21.81 16.78
N SER A 383 5.93 -22.20 17.44
CA SER A 383 7.26 -21.61 17.22
C SER A 383 7.91 -22.22 15.98
N GLU A 384 8.57 -21.39 15.18
CA GLU A 384 9.30 -21.85 13.99
C GLU A 384 10.44 -22.78 14.43
N VAL A 385 10.43 -24.04 14.00
CA VAL A 385 11.50 -25.02 14.27
C VAL A 385 12.44 -25.02 13.07
N ARG A 386 13.76 -24.94 13.29
CA ARG A 386 14.77 -24.97 12.21
C ARG A 386 15.51 -26.30 12.19
N LEU A 387 15.27 -27.08 11.13
CA LEU A 387 16.09 -28.22 10.73
C LEU A 387 17.38 -27.80 10.02
N SER A 388 18.46 -28.49 10.36
CA SER A 388 19.85 -28.03 10.30
C SER A 388 20.05 -26.79 11.18
N GLY A 389 20.57 -26.99 12.39
CA GLY A 389 20.74 -25.95 13.40
C GLY A 389 21.71 -24.80 13.05
N SER A 390 22.02 -24.53 11.78
CA SER A 390 22.90 -23.44 11.35
C SER A 390 22.30 -22.49 10.29
N LEU A 391 21.43 -22.94 9.38
CA LEU A 391 20.87 -22.10 8.30
C LEU A 391 19.63 -21.32 8.75
N THR A 392 19.50 -20.06 8.32
CA THR A 392 18.28 -19.27 8.49
C THR A 392 17.20 -19.67 7.47
N TYR A 393 15.96 -19.22 7.66
CA TYR A 393 14.87 -19.59 6.76
C TYR A 393 15.12 -19.12 5.31
N TYR A 394 15.65 -17.90 5.13
CA TYR A 394 15.91 -17.35 3.80
C TYR A 394 17.16 -17.97 3.17
N GLU A 395 18.18 -18.32 3.95
CA GLU A 395 19.35 -19.05 3.45
C GLU A 395 18.96 -20.44 2.97
N ASN A 396 18.11 -21.14 3.72
CA ASN A 396 17.61 -22.46 3.33
C ASN A 396 16.80 -22.38 2.03
N GLN A 397 15.88 -21.40 1.92
CA GLN A 397 15.13 -21.19 0.67
C GLN A 397 16.05 -20.82 -0.50
N PHE A 398 17.06 -19.97 -0.26
CA PHE A 398 18.04 -19.57 -1.26
C PHE A 398 18.85 -20.77 -1.76
N LEU A 399 19.34 -21.60 -0.85
CA LEU A 399 20.10 -22.81 -1.16
C LEU A 399 19.29 -23.79 -2.02
N LEU A 400 18.00 -23.98 -1.70
CA LEU A 400 17.15 -24.96 -2.35
C LEU A 400 16.62 -24.52 -3.70
N ASN A 401 16.35 -23.23 -3.88
CA ASN A 401 15.57 -22.73 -5.02
C ASN A 401 16.35 -21.76 -5.93
N CYS A 402 17.33 -21.04 -5.40
CA CYS A 402 17.97 -19.93 -6.13
C CYS A 402 19.22 -20.32 -6.90
N ILE A 403 19.85 -21.45 -6.60
CA ILE A 403 21.06 -21.94 -7.28
C ILE A 403 20.65 -23.05 -8.24
N LYS A 404 20.87 -22.84 -9.54
CA LYS A 404 20.57 -23.83 -10.59
C LYS A 404 21.60 -24.95 -10.59
N GLU A 405 21.31 -26.02 -11.32
CA GLU A 405 22.24 -27.15 -11.51
C GLU A 405 23.58 -26.73 -12.17
N ASP A 406 23.57 -25.69 -13.00
CA ASP A 406 24.77 -25.10 -13.62
C ASP A 406 25.55 -24.14 -12.69
N GLY A 407 25.07 -23.98 -11.45
CA GLY A 407 25.62 -23.10 -10.43
C GLY A 407 25.25 -21.62 -10.59
N THR A 408 24.55 -21.22 -11.64
CA THR A 408 24.10 -19.82 -11.82
C THR A 408 22.88 -19.52 -10.96
N LEU A 409 22.64 -18.23 -10.69
CA LEU A 409 21.46 -17.80 -9.95
C LEU A 409 20.19 -17.81 -10.82
N ASN A 410 19.06 -18.14 -10.19
CA ASN A 410 17.73 -18.06 -10.79
C ASN A 410 17.02 -16.76 -10.36
N ASP A 411 16.91 -15.81 -11.28
CA ASP A 411 16.29 -14.50 -11.09
C ASP A 411 14.90 -14.55 -10.41
N THR A 412 14.02 -15.44 -10.89
CA THR A 412 12.65 -15.54 -10.38
C THR A 412 12.65 -16.09 -8.95
N ALA A 413 13.41 -17.16 -8.70
CA ALA A 413 13.50 -17.75 -7.36
C ALA A 413 14.14 -16.78 -6.36
N VAL A 414 15.17 -16.03 -6.75
CA VAL A 414 15.80 -15.00 -5.90
C VAL A 414 14.78 -13.90 -5.54
N ALA A 415 13.96 -13.47 -6.50
CA ALA A 415 12.92 -12.48 -6.25
C ALA A 415 11.86 -12.99 -5.26
N GLU A 416 11.49 -14.27 -5.32
CA GLU A 416 10.54 -14.90 -4.39
C GLU A 416 11.11 -15.03 -2.97
N VAL A 417 12.39 -15.40 -2.82
CA VAL A 417 13.05 -15.48 -1.50
C VAL A 417 13.15 -14.10 -0.85
N LEU A 418 13.46 -13.05 -1.64
CA LEU A 418 13.47 -11.68 -1.15
C LEU A 418 12.06 -11.21 -0.72
N GLU A 419 11.02 -11.51 -1.50
CA GLU A 419 9.63 -11.20 -1.14
C GLU A 419 9.22 -11.89 0.19
N SER A 420 9.63 -13.15 0.37
CA SER A 420 9.44 -13.92 1.61
C SER A 420 10.18 -13.29 2.80
N LEU A 421 11.43 -12.83 2.59
CA LEU A 421 12.19 -12.08 3.58
C LEU A 421 11.46 -10.80 4.00
N TYR A 422 11.06 -9.96 3.03
CA TYR A 422 10.40 -8.67 3.30
C TYR A 422 9.14 -8.85 4.13
N LYS A 423 8.24 -9.75 3.71
CA LYS A 423 7.00 -10.05 4.44
C LYS A 423 7.25 -10.51 5.87
N LYS A 424 8.21 -11.42 6.07
CA LYS A 424 8.54 -11.92 7.42
C LYS A 424 9.12 -10.83 8.32
N VAL A 425 10.00 -9.98 7.80
CA VAL A 425 10.55 -8.87 8.59
C VAL A 425 9.47 -7.83 8.87
N ASP A 426 8.59 -7.51 7.92
CA ASP A 426 7.47 -6.60 8.14
C ASP A 426 6.53 -7.10 9.25
N VAL A 427 6.21 -8.39 9.26
CA VAL A 427 5.45 -9.01 10.35
C VAL A 427 6.21 -8.89 11.68
N LYS A 428 7.52 -9.15 11.69
CA LYS A 428 8.36 -8.93 12.87
C LYS A 428 8.36 -7.47 13.33
N MET A 429 8.29 -6.51 12.42
CA MET A 429 8.29 -5.09 12.77
C MET A 429 6.95 -4.59 13.32
N THR A 430 5.90 -5.40 13.33
CA THR A 430 4.59 -5.05 13.90
C THR A 430 4.71 -4.61 15.36
N GLY A 431 4.29 -3.38 15.66
CA GLY A 431 4.34 -2.79 17.01
C GLY A 431 5.68 -2.15 17.39
N TYR A 432 6.72 -2.28 16.56
CA TYR A 432 8.04 -1.68 16.78
C TYR A 432 8.25 -0.45 15.88
N SER A 433 9.08 0.49 16.33
CA SER A 433 9.46 1.66 15.51
C SER A 433 10.54 1.27 14.51
N ARG A 434 10.21 1.30 13.21
CA ARG A 434 11.19 1.03 12.12
C ARG A 434 12.37 2.00 12.18
N LYS A 435 12.09 3.27 12.51
CA LYS A 435 13.14 4.28 12.68
C LYS A 435 14.07 3.95 13.83
N GLU A 436 13.54 3.72 15.03
CA GLU A 436 14.37 3.42 16.20
C GLU A 436 15.13 2.10 16.04
N THR A 437 14.52 1.13 15.35
CA THR A 437 15.18 -0.13 15.01
C THR A 437 16.34 0.09 14.05
N ALA A 438 16.15 0.89 12.99
CA ALA A 438 17.22 1.25 12.07
C ALA A 438 18.32 2.05 12.77
N ASP A 439 17.98 2.97 13.67
CA ASP A 439 18.94 3.74 14.46
C ASP A 439 19.75 2.82 15.41
N PHE A 440 19.10 1.87 16.08
CA PHE A 440 19.76 0.86 16.92
C PHE A 440 20.79 0.04 16.14
N TYR A 441 20.43 -0.49 14.96
CA TYR A 441 21.39 -1.28 14.16
C TYR A 441 22.49 -0.41 13.53
N ARG A 442 22.22 0.84 13.18
CA ARG A 442 23.28 1.80 12.77
C ARG A 442 24.30 2.01 13.88
N ASP A 443 23.84 2.22 15.11
CA ASP A 443 24.73 2.37 16.27
C ASP A 443 25.52 1.09 16.55
N GLN A 444 24.88 -0.08 16.43
CA GLN A 444 25.55 -1.37 16.59
C GLN A 444 26.66 -1.58 15.55
N ILE A 445 26.39 -1.27 14.27
CA ILE A 445 27.38 -1.35 13.19
C ILE A 445 28.55 -0.39 13.44
N LYS A 446 28.25 0.84 13.87
CA LYS A 446 29.28 1.82 14.23
C LYS A 446 30.18 1.33 15.37
N ASN A 447 29.60 0.67 16.38
CA ASN A 447 30.38 0.06 17.45
C ASN A 447 31.28 -1.06 16.92
N TYR A 448 30.80 -1.91 16.00
CA TYR A 448 31.65 -2.94 15.39
C TYR A 448 32.84 -2.37 14.61
N TRP A 449 32.65 -1.27 13.88
CA TRP A 449 33.77 -0.56 13.25
C TRP A 449 34.75 -0.01 14.27
N THR A 450 34.25 0.55 15.37
CA THR A 450 35.09 1.06 16.47
C THR A 450 35.89 -0.06 17.14
N ASP A 451 35.28 -1.23 17.35
CA ASP A 451 35.94 -2.42 17.89
C ASP A 451 37.07 -2.89 16.96
N ILE A 452 36.86 -2.85 15.64
CA ILE A 452 37.89 -3.20 14.65
C ILE A 452 39.01 -2.17 14.65
N GLU A 453 38.71 -0.88 14.61
CA GLU A 453 39.73 0.19 14.60
C GLU A 453 40.60 0.18 15.87
N SER A 454 40.01 -0.16 17.02
CA SER A 454 40.70 -0.24 18.31
C SER A 454 41.47 -1.56 18.54
N ALA A 455 41.20 -2.59 17.75
CA ALA A 455 41.88 -3.88 17.86
C ALA A 455 43.32 -3.87 17.33
N THR A 456 44.10 -4.84 17.79
CA THR A 456 45.46 -5.09 17.28
C THR A 456 45.42 -5.49 15.81
N ALA A 457 46.52 -5.31 15.07
CA ALA A 457 46.59 -5.64 13.65
C ALA A 457 46.25 -7.13 13.36
N GLU A 458 46.57 -8.03 14.29
CA GLU A 458 46.25 -9.46 14.19
C GLU A 458 44.75 -9.74 14.44
N ASP A 459 44.16 -9.08 15.45
CA ASP A 459 42.77 -9.28 15.84
C ASP A 459 41.77 -8.60 14.88
N ARG A 460 42.20 -7.57 14.14
CA ARG A 460 41.36 -6.85 13.17
C ARG A 460 40.71 -7.76 12.14
N TYR A 461 41.50 -8.66 11.53
CA TYR A 461 40.98 -9.59 10.51
C TYR A 461 39.97 -10.58 11.10
N LYS A 462 40.19 -11.03 12.34
CA LYS A 462 39.29 -11.94 13.04
C LYS A 462 37.97 -11.25 13.37
N LEU A 463 38.02 -10.08 14.00
CA LEU A 463 36.82 -9.30 14.34
C LEU A 463 36.04 -8.90 13.09
N PHE A 464 36.74 -8.51 12.03
CA PHE A 464 36.12 -8.24 10.73
C PHE A 464 35.38 -9.49 10.22
N GLY A 465 36.03 -10.66 10.19
CA GLY A 465 35.41 -11.91 9.77
C GLY A 465 34.19 -12.31 10.61
N ASP A 466 34.24 -12.09 11.92
CA ASP A 466 33.14 -12.40 12.83
C ASP A 466 31.93 -11.48 12.61
N LYS A 467 32.18 -10.21 12.28
CA LYS A 467 31.17 -9.16 12.15
C LYS A 467 30.79 -8.80 10.72
N VAL A 468 31.43 -9.37 9.71
CA VAL A 468 31.27 -8.99 8.28
C VAL A 468 29.81 -8.89 7.82
N GLY A 469 28.92 -9.78 8.28
CA GLY A 469 27.51 -9.76 7.89
C GLY A 469 26.79 -8.49 8.36
N TRP A 470 27.20 -7.94 9.50
CA TRP A 470 26.74 -6.65 9.99
C TRP A 470 27.43 -5.49 9.27
N LEU A 471 28.74 -5.59 9.04
CA LEU A 471 29.52 -4.53 8.38
C LEU A 471 29.06 -4.31 6.94
N MET A 472 28.75 -5.38 6.19
CA MET A 472 28.30 -5.27 4.80
C MET A 472 26.91 -4.64 4.64
N ALA A 473 26.11 -4.60 5.72
CA ALA A 473 24.87 -3.85 5.74
C ALA A 473 25.10 -2.32 5.74
N ASP A 474 26.29 -1.86 6.14
CA ASP A 474 26.67 -0.45 6.15
C ASP A 474 26.68 0.15 4.73
N PRO A 475 26.01 1.29 4.50
CA PRO A 475 26.18 2.07 3.28
C PRO A 475 27.62 2.50 3.01
N GLN A 476 28.42 2.77 4.06
CA GLN A 476 29.81 3.23 3.97
C GLN A 476 30.84 2.09 4.09
N PHE A 477 30.43 0.84 3.78
CA PHE A 477 31.26 -0.34 3.95
C PHE A 477 32.66 -0.23 3.31
N ASP A 478 32.76 0.24 2.06
CA ASP A 478 34.06 0.35 1.36
C ASP A 478 35.00 1.34 2.05
N GLU A 479 34.49 2.54 2.38
CA GLU A 479 35.25 3.60 3.04
C GLU A 479 35.73 3.14 4.43
N ASN A 480 34.83 2.54 5.20
CA ASN A 480 35.15 2.06 6.55
C ASN A 480 36.10 0.85 6.53
N THR A 481 35.97 -0.04 5.53
CA THR A 481 36.92 -1.15 5.34
C THR A 481 38.30 -0.60 5.00
N GLN A 482 38.41 0.29 4.01
CA GLN A 482 39.68 0.89 3.62
C GLN A 482 40.35 1.60 4.82
N LYS A 483 39.60 2.42 5.55
CA LYS A 483 40.08 3.13 6.73
C LYS A 483 40.53 2.20 7.85
N SER A 484 39.78 1.12 8.11
CA SER A 484 40.08 0.16 9.19
C SER A 484 41.36 -0.64 8.93
N PHE A 485 41.75 -0.80 7.66
CA PHE A 485 42.93 -1.58 7.25
C PHE A 485 44.07 -0.71 6.69
N GLU A 486 43.93 0.61 6.73
CA GLU A 486 44.97 1.55 6.32
C GLU A 486 46.22 1.41 7.21
N GLY A 487 47.40 1.34 6.58
CA GLY A 487 48.69 1.24 7.28
C GLY A 487 48.98 -0.11 7.94
N ILE A 488 48.21 -1.16 7.63
CA ILE A 488 48.48 -2.53 8.11
C ILE A 488 49.36 -3.25 7.10
N ASP A 489 50.63 -3.46 7.46
CA ASP A 489 51.62 -4.20 6.67
C ASP A 489 51.69 -5.70 7.04
N THR A 490 50.95 -6.13 8.06
CA THR A 490 50.93 -7.54 8.45
C THR A 490 50.16 -8.37 7.42
N PRO A 491 50.76 -9.47 6.91
CA PRO A 491 50.10 -10.34 5.97
C PRO A 491 48.81 -10.92 6.57
N TYR A 492 47.78 -10.99 5.75
CA TYR A 492 46.52 -11.58 6.14
C TYR A 492 46.66 -13.08 6.38
N ILE A 493 46.35 -13.52 7.60
CA ILE A 493 46.22 -14.93 7.96
C ILE A 493 44.72 -15.19 8.22
N PRO A 494 43.99 -15.82 7.29
CA PRO A 494 42.57 -16.04 7.47
C PRO A 494 42.32 -16.93 8.68
N SER A 495 41.59 -16.40 9.66
CA SER A 495 41.10 -17.16 10.81
C SER A 495 39.92 -18.07 10.45
N SER A 496 39.27 -17.81 9.31
CA SER A 496 38.09 -18.51 8.84
C SER A 496 38.29 -19.03 7.41
N TRP A 497 37.84 -20.26 7.17
CA TRP A 497 38.01 -20.96 5.89
C TRP A 497 37.31 -20.24 4.72
N TRP A 498 36.15 -19.61 4.94
CA TRP A 498 35.42 -18.85 3.91
C TRP A 498 36.17 -17.58 3.48
N LEU A 499 36.86 -16.98 4.44
CA LEU A 499 37.66 -15.78 4.29
C LEU A 499 38.94 -16.07 3.48
N TRP A 500 39.51 -17.27 3.64
CA TRP A 500 40.58 -17.80 2.79
C TRP A 500 40.09 -18.06 1.35
N TYR A 501 38.84 -18.53 1.21
CA TYR A 501 38.21 -18.81 -0.08
C TYR A 501 37.88 -17.55 -0.89
N ASN A 502 37.50 -16.45 -0.24
CA ASN A 502 37.06 -15.23 -0.93
C ASN A 502 38.18 -14.27 -1.33
N LEU A 503 39.32 -14.27 -0.64
CA LEU A 503 40.29 -13.18 -0.72
C LEU A 503 41.72 -13.62 -1.06
N GLY A 504 41.95 -14.92 -1.22
CA GLY A 504 43.30 -15.44 -1.44
C GLY A 504 44.27 -15.02 -0.34
N LYS A 505 45.56 -14.90 -0.68
CA LYS A 505 46.58 -14.34 0.21
C LYS A 505 46.68 -12.83 -0.05
N ALA A 506 46.09 -12.01 0.81
CA ALA A 506 46.37 -10.57 0.84
C ALA A 506 47.70 -10.33 1.56
N SER A 507 48.61 -9.57 0.95
CA SER A 507 49.93 -9.32 1.51
C SER A 507 49.97 -8.12 2.48
N SER A 508 48.93 -7.28 2.43
CA SER A 508 48.72 -6.13 3.30
C SER A 508 47.22 -5.92 3.59
N GLY A 509 46.91 -5.07 4.57
CA GLY A 509 45.53 -4.63 4.82
C GLY A 509 44.91 -3.86 3.65
N LYS A 510 45.75 -3.16 2.88
CA LYS A 510 45.31 -2.51 1.64
C LYS A 510 44.81 -3.53 0.62
N ASP A 511 45.62 -4.55 0.31
CA ASP A 511 45.25 -5.62 -0.63
C ASP A 511 43.97 -6.32 -0.18
N PHE A 512 43.83 -6.55 1.13
CA PHE A 512 42.62 -7.13 1.72
C PHE A 512 41.39 -6.25 1.49
N SER A 513 41.49 -4.95 1.77
CA SER A 513 40.38 -4.00 1.59
C SER A 513 39.95 -3.88 0.13
N GLU A 514 40.90 -3.88 -0.81
CA GLU A 514 40.65 -3.83 -2.25
C GLU A 514 39.97 -5.13 -2.73
N ALA A 515 40.47 -6.29 -2.32
CA ALA A 515 39.93 -7.59 -2.71
C ALA A 515 38.49 -7.80 -2.20
N ILE A 516 38.18 -7.42 -0.95
CA ILE A 516 36.81 -7.49 -0.41
C ILE A 516 35.87 -6.57 -1.17
N SER A 517 36.29 -5.33 -1.40
CA SER A 517 35.48 -4.33 -2.10
C SER A 517 35.20 -4.77 -3.53
N GLU A 518 36.18 -5.36 -4.21
CA GLU A 518 36.03 -5.92 -5.55
C GLU A 518 35.08 -7.13 -5.57
N ALA A 519 35.23 -8.08 -4.63
CA ALA A 519 34.33 -9.23 -4.52
C ALA A 519 32.87 -8.78 -4.32
N ARG A 520 32.64 -7.82 -3.42
CA ARG A 520 31.31 -7.22 -3.16
C ARG A 520 30.73 -6.60 -4.44
N LYS A 521 31.52 -5.76 -5.12
CA LYS A 521 31.09 -5.09 -6.36
C LYS A 521 30.78 -6.10 -7.46
N ASN A 522 31.55 -7.17 -7.60
CA ASN A 522 31.27 -8.20 -8.59
C ASN A 522 29.90 -8.89 -8.35
N VAL A 523 29.52 -9.18 -7.09
CA VAL A 523 28.16 -9.70 -6.79
C VAL A 523 27.09 -8.67 -7.13
N GLU A 524 27.25 -7.43 -6.65
CA GLU A 524 26.22 -6.41 -6.82
C GLU A 524 26.08 -5.98 -8.29
N ASP A 525 27.18 -5.87 -9.03
CA ASP A 525 27.19 -5.35 -10.39
C ASP A 525 27.07 -6.42 -11.47
N LYS A 526 27.63 -7.61 -11.23
CA LYS A 526 27.77 -8.69 -12.22
C LYS A 526 27.12 -10.00 -11.76
N SER A 527 26.16 -9.98 -10.84
CA SER A 527 25.44 -11.20 -10.40
C SER A 527 24.78 -12.01 -11.50
N GLY A 528 24.50 -11.42 -12.67
CA GLY A 528 23.70 -12.03 -13.73
C GLY A 528 22.19 -11.94 -13.50
N LEU A 529 21.77 -11.33 -12.39
CA LEU A 529 20.36 -11.13 -12.04
C LEU A 529 19.75 -9.92 -12.76
N ASN A 530 18.48 -10.02 -13.12
CA ASN A 530 17.71 -8.92 -13.67
C ASN A 530 17.42 -7.82 -12.62
N LYS A 531 18.29 -6.81 -12.57
CA LYS A 531 18.22 -5.68 -11.61
C LYS A 531 16.85 -4.99 -11.58
N LYS A 532 16.25 -4.72 -12.75
CA LYS A 532 14.94 -4.05 -12.85
C LYS A 532 13.81 -4.85 -12.19
N THR A 533 13.88 -6.18 -12.27
CA THR A 533 12.88 -7.07 -11.65
C THR A 533 12.98 -7.02 -10.13
N LEU A 534 14.21 -7.03 -9.60
CA LEU A 534 14.46 -6.93 -8.16
C LEU A 534 14.07 -5.55 -7.61
N GLU A 535 14.40 -4.46 -8.30
CA GLU A 535 14.04 -3.09 -7.94
C GLU A 535 12.52 -2.89 -7.92
N LYS A 536 11.80 -3.37 -8.94
CA LYS A 536 10.34 -3.28 -8.99
C LYS A 536 9.65 -4.00 -7.81
N ASN A 537 10.21 -5.12 -7.35
CA ASN A 537 9.69 -5.81 -6.17
C ASN A 537 10.06 -5.08 -4.89
N TRP A 538 11.27 -4.53 -4.79
CA TRP A 538 11.72 -3.70 -3.68
C TRP A 538 10.86 -2.46 -3.46
N GLU A 539 10.53 -1.73 -4.53
CA GLU A 539 9.73 -0.50 -4.47
C GLU A 539 8.33 -0.71 -3.86
N LYS A 540 7.80 -1.94 -3.88
CA LYS A 540 6.53 -2.26 -3.22
C LYS A 540 6.62 -2.14 -1.71
N HIS A 541 7.80 -2.41 -1.14
CA HIS A 541 8.06 -2.51 0.30
C HIS A 541 8.89 -1.35 0.86
N ALA A 542 9.72 -0.71 0.04
CA ALA A 542 10.68 0.30 0.48
C ALA A 542 10.09 1.70 0.77
N VAL A 543 8.82 1.95 0.48
CA VAL A 543 8.22 3.30 0.62
C VAL A 543 7.83 3.57 2.09
N PRO A 544 8.45 4.56 2.77
CA PRO A 544 8.06 4.95 4.12
C PRO A 544 6.64 5.53 4.11
N GLY A 545 5.74 4.93 4.88
CA GLY A 545 4.36 5.38 5.04
C GLY A 545 3.28 4.52 4.39
N LYS A 546 3.63 3.40 3.73
CA LYS A 546 2.63 2.35 3.49
C LYS A 546 2.39 1.59 4.80
N PRO A 547 1.13 1.42 5.26
CA PRO A 547 0.84 0.52 6.35
C PRO A 547 1.38 -0.86 5.97
N SER A 548 2.24 -1.40 6.83
CA SER A 548 2.64 -2.82 6.77
C SER A 548 1.38 -3.66 6.64
N ALA A 549 1.48 -4.74 5.86
CA ALA A 549 0.41 -5.66 5.52
C ALA A 549 -0.70 -5.73 6.58
N LYS A 550 -1.97 -5.61 6.15
CA LYS A 550 -3.15 -5.88 7.01
C LYS A 550 -2.84 -7.13 7.83
N VAL A 551 -2.63 -6.96 9.13
CA VAL A 551 -2.60 -8.06 10.08
C VAL A 551 -3.97 -8.72 9.91
N SER A 552 -4.01 -9.89 9.30
CA SER A 552 -5.17 -10.75 9.39
C SER A 552 -5.25 -11.12 10.86
N HIS A 553 -6.21 -10.52 11.56
CA HIS A 553 -6.60 -11.00 12.88
C HIS A 553 -7.15 -12.41 12.67
N ALA A 554 -6.29 -13.42 12.81
CA ALA A 554 -6.75 -14.75 13.15
C ALA A 554 -7.49 -14.60 14.48
N HIS A 555 -8.81 -14.79 14.46
CA HIS A 555 -9.66 -14.85 15.65
C HIS A 555 -9.09 -15.91 16.61
N LYS A 556 -8.23 -15.49 17.53
CA LYS A 556 -7.99 -16.19 18.79
C LYS A 556 -8.57 -15.29 19.86
N SER A 557 -9.71 -15.74 20.38
CA SER A 557 -10.39 -15.15 21.52
C SER A 557 -9.39 -14.98 22.68
N CYS A 558 -9.14 -13.74 23.07
CA CYS A 558 -8.52 -13.46 24.35
C CYS A 558 -9.52 -13.88 25.45
N VAL A 559 -9.25 -15.01 26.10
CA VAL A 559 -9.90 -15.41 27.34
C VAL A 559 -9.21 -14.65 28.48
N CYS A 560 -9.77 -13.50 28.88
CA CYS A 560 -9.42 -12.88 30.16
C CYS A 560 -10.33 -13.47 31.25
N ALA A 561 -9.72 -14.29 32.12
CA ALA A 561 -10.33 -14.74 33.35
C ALA A 561 -10.30 -13.60 34.38
N CYS A 562 -11.28 -12.70 34.34
CA CYS A 562 -11.57 -11.77 35.42
C CYS A 562 -13.05 -11.90 35.79
N VAL A 563 -13.29 -12.64 36.87
CA VAL A 563 -14.60 -12.74 37.52
C VAL A 563 -14.93 -11.37 38.11
N SER A 564 -16.07 -10.82 37.68
CA SER A 564 -16.80 -9.70 38.30
C SER A 564 -16.20 -8.29 38.17
N CYS A 565 -16.36 -7.68 37.00
CA CYS A 565 -16.53 -6.22 36.90
C CYS A 565 -17.37 -5.87 35.67
N ALA A 566 -18.52 -5.23 35.88
CA ALA A 566 -19.38 -4.72 34.82
C ALA A 566 -18.79 -3.40 34.30
N CYS A 567 -17.97 -3.47 33.26
CA CYS A 567 -17.57 -2.31 32.47
C CYS A 567 -17.73 -2.65 30.98
N ALA A 568 -18.61 -1.90 30.31
CA ALA A 568 -18.64 -1.82 28.85
C ALA A 568 -17.42 -1.02 28.40
N CYS A 569 -16.44 -1.69 27.80
CA CYS A 569 -15.26 -1.03 27.22
C CYS A 569 -15.42 -0.90 25.70
N ALA A 570 -15.69 0.34 25.28
CA ALA A 570 -15.25 0.84 23.99
C ALA A 570 -13.71 1.00 24.04
N CYS A 571 -12.98 0.23 23.24
CA CYS A 571 -11.52 0.27 23.25
C CYS A 571 -10.99 1.18 22.15
N VAL A 572 -11.05 2.49 22.41
CA VAL A 572 -10.04 3.47 21.97
C VAL A 572 -9.69 4.30 23.21
N SER A 573 -8.44 4.20 23.66
CA SER A 573 -7.81 5.05 24.69
C SER A 573 -8.23 4.84 26.15
N CYS A 574 -7.54 3.95 26.87
CA CYS A 574 -7.34 4.11 28.32
C CYS A 574 -5.84 4.15 28.62
N ALA A 575 -5.35 5.37 28.89
CA ALA A 575 -4.12 5.58 29.62
C ALA A 575 -4.37 5.22 31.09
N CYS A 576 -3.70 4.18 31.59
CA CYS A 576 -3.65 3.90 33.02
C CYS A 576 -2.38 4.54 33.60
N ALA A 577 -2.56 5.63 34.34
CA ALA A 577 -1.55 6.16 35.23
C ALA A 577 -1.56 5.33 36.52
N CYS A 578 -0.47 4.61 36.81
CA CYS A 578 -0.27 3.98 38.11
C CYS A 578 0.13 5.06 39.13
N ALA A 579 -0.73 5.30 40.11
CA ALA A 579 -0.41 6.06 41.31
C ALA A 579 -0.84 5.26 42.56
N SER A 580 0.12 5.07 43.48
CA SER A 580 0.01 4.48 44.83
C SER A 580 -0.33 2.97 44.88
N GLY A 581 0.23 2.14 45.75
CA GLY A 581 1.08 2.36 46.91
C GLY A 581 0.69 1.35 48.00
N GLY A 582 1.61 0.45 48.35
CA GLY A 582 1.68 -0.22 49.66
C GLY A 582 0.82 -1.47 49.90
N GLY A 583 1.45 -2.48 50.52
CA GLY A 583 0.76 -3.36 51.48
C GLY A 583 0.95 -4.86 51.27
N PHE A 584 2.03 -5.39 51.87
CA PHE A 584 2.37 -6.79 52.18
C PHE A 584 2.86 -7.71 51.04
#